data_AF-A0A653J9D7-F1
#
_entry.id   AF-A0A653J9D7-F1
#
_cell.length_a   1.000
_cell.length_b   1.000
_cell.length_c   1.000
_cell.angle_alpha   90.00
_cell.angle_beta   90.00
_cell.angle_gamma   90.00
#
_symmetry.space_group_name_H-M   'P 1'
#
loop_
_entity.id
_entity.type
_entity.pdbx_description
1 polymer ?
#
loop_
_entity_poly.entity_id
_entity_poly.type
_entity_poly.pdbx_seq_one_letter_code
_entity_poly.pdbx_strand_id
1 'polypeptide(L)'
;MMDIPWDQPATLIDLDGKTPMTGSILDCVTHFSLFKPFAKEQARILLTRPVFREGRKTRTWLLNPDEIEKLAERLDAEKKAAQ
;
A
#
# COMPACT_ATOMS: atom_id res chain seq x y z
N MET A 1 -12.77 1.14 -8.85
CA MET A 1 -12.29 0.33 -7.72
C MET A 1 -10.86 -0.05 -8.06
N MET A 2 -9.88 0.23 -7.20
CA MET A 2 -8.47 -0.02 -7.53
C MET A 2 -8.21 -1.53 -7.62
N ASP A 3 -8.01 -2.03 -8.83
CA ASP A 3 -7.66 -3.44 -9.09
C ASP A 3 -6.14 -3.65 -8.90
N ILE A 4 -5.69 -3.44 -7.66
CA ILE A 4 -4.28 -3.66 -7.28
C ILE A 4 -4.14 -5.09 -6.75
N PRO A 5 -3.28 -5.93 -7.38
CA PRO A 5 -3.01 -7.29 -6.91
C PRO A 5 -2.35 -7.30 -5.53
N TRP A 6 -2.77 -8.24 -4.67
CA TRP A 6 -2.25 -8.38 -3.31
C TRP A 6 -0.76 -8.74 -3.23
N ASP A 7 -0.27 -9.47 -4.23
CA ASP A 7 1.11 -9.93 -4.37
C ASP A 7 2.05 -8.89 -4.99
N GLN A 8 1.53 -7.73 -5.42
CA GLN A 8 2.34 -6.69 -6.04
C GLN A 8 3.38 -6.14 -5.05
N PRO A 9 4.66 -5.98 -5.46
CA PRO A 9 5.68 -5.34 -4.64
C PRO A 9 5.33 -3.89 -4.30
N ALA A 10 5.55 -3.51 -3.05
CA ALA A 10 5.28 -2.19 -2.54
C ALA A 10 6.17 -1.82 -1.34
N THR A 11 6.22 -0.54 -1.03
CA THR A 11 6.89 0.00 0.16
C THR A 11 5.94 0.90 0.94
N LEU A 12 5.64 0.53 2.19
CA LEU A 12 4.94 1.39 3.15
C LEU A 12 5.95 2.37 3.78
N ILE A 13 5.63 3.65 3.68
CA ILE A 13 6.43 4.78 4.17
C ILE A 13 5.61 5.47 5.25
N ASP A 14 6.21 5.70 6.42
CA ASP A 14 5.68 6.57 7.46
C ASP A 14 6.49 7.88 7.46
N LEU A 15 5.82 9.01 7.28
CA LEU A 15 6.49 10.32 7.21
C LEU A 15 6.95 10.83 8.58
N ASP A 16 6.64 10.12 9.66
CA ASP A 16 7.11 10.39 11.04
C ASP A 16 8.59 9.99 11.26
N GLY A 17 9.28 9.55 10.19
CA GLY A 17 10.71 9.20 10.23
C GLY A 17 11.01 7.76 10.61
N LYS A 18 10.01 6.87 10.63
CA LYS A 18 10.22 5.43 10.86
C LYS A 18 10.79 4.75 9.61
N THR A 19 11.54 3.67 9.81
CA THR A 19 12.09 2.87 8.71
C THR A 19 10.96 2.39 7.78
N PRO A 20 11.04 2.66 6.47
CA PRO A 20 10.05 2.15 5.52
C PRO A 20 10.03 0.63 5.48
N MET A 21 8.85 0.05 5.34
CA MET A 21 8.67 -1.40 5.19
C MET A 21 8.50 -1.74 3.72
N THR A 22 9.31 -2.66 3.19
CA THR A 22 9.18 -3.17 1.81
C THR A 22 8.65 -4.60 1.82
N GLY A 23 7.63 -4.90 1.01
CA GLY A 23 6.95 -6.19 0.97
C GLY A 23 5.91 -6.25 -0.15
N SER A 24 4.85 -7.06 0.03
CA SER A 24 3.69 -7.07 -0.85
C SER A 24 2.66 -5.99 -0.47
N ILE A 25 1.68 -5.72 -1.34
CA ILE A 25 0.54 -4.85 -1.00
C ILE A 25 -0.23 -5.40 0.18
N LEU A 26 -0.42 -6.72 0.25
CA LEU A 26 -1.06 -7.36 1.40
C LEU A 26 -0.31 -7.06 2.70
N ASP A 27 1.01 -7.18 2.71
CA ASP A 27 1.84 -6.90 3.89
C ASP A 27 1.70 -5.43 4.32
N CYS A 28 1.79 -4.52 3.35
CA CYS A 28 1.72 -3.08 3.59
C CYS A 28 0.35 -2.66 4.14
N VAL A 29 -0.75 -3.15 3.55
CA VAL A 29 -2.12 -2.87 3.99
C VAL A 29 -2.39 -3.49 5.36
N THR A 30 -1.89 -4.70 5.61
CA THR A 30 -1.98 -5.34 6.92
C THR A 30 -1.28 -4.50 7.99
N HIS A 31 -0.05 -4.04 7.75
CA HIS A 31 0.67 -3.19 8.70
C HIS A 31 -0.01 -1.82 8.90
N PHE A 32 -0.48 -1.19 7.82
CA PHE A 32 -1.23 0.06 7.90
C PHE A 32 -2.49 -0.08 8.78
N SER A 33 -3.20 -1.21 8.70
CA SER A 33 -4.41 -1.42 9.49
C SER A 33 -4.17 -1.35 11.01
N LEU A 34 -2.95 -1.70 11.44
CA LEU A 34 -2.50 -1.70 12.83
C LEU A 34 -2.03 -0.32 13.33
N PHE A 35 -1.87 0.67 12.43
CA PHE A 35 -1.42 2.00 12.81
C PHE A 35 -2.46 2.76 13.64
N LYS A 36 -1.98 3.59 14.56
CA LYS A 36 -2.80 4.62 15.23
C LYS A 36 -3.24 5.68 14.21
N PRO A 37 -4.36 6.39 14.44
CA PRO A 37 -4.89 7.37 13.48
C PRO A 37 -3.85 8.38 12.97
N PHE A 38 -3.07 8.96 13.88
CA PHE A 38 -1.99 9.90 13.52
C PHE A 38 -0.95 9.30 12.56
N ALA A 39 -0.57 8.03 12.76
CA ALA A 39 0.37 7.35 11.87
C ALA A 39 -0.27 6.97 10.53
N LYS A 40 -1.59 6.73 10.49
CA LYS A 40 -2.30 6.49 9.23
C LYS A 40 -2.29 7.71 8.33
N GLU A 41 -2.51 8.92 8.88
CA GLU A 41 -2.47 10.18 8.12
C GLU A 41 -1.12 10.44 7.44
N GLN A 42 -0.05 9.95 8.06
CA GLN A 42 1.32 10.08 7.57
C GLN A 42 1.78 8.92 6.68
N ALA A 43 1.01 7.84 6.60
CA ALA A 43 1.40 6.67 5.83
C ALA A 43 1.20 6.86 4.32
N ARG A 44 2.15 6.39 3.52
CA ARG A 44 2.06 6.31 2.06
C ARG A 44 2.51 4.93 1.59
N ILE A 45 1.89 4.39 0.55
CA ILE A 45 2.37 3.14 -0.08
C ILE A 45 2.92 3.47 -1.46
N LEU A 46 4.19 3.20 -1.67
CA LEU A 46 4.85 3.31 -2.95
C LEU A 46 4.69 2.00 -3.73
N LEU A 47 3.99 2.05 -4.85
CA LEU A 47 3.85 0.93 -5.78
C LEU A 47 4.99 0.95 -6.79
N THR A 48 5.85 -0.05 -6.70
CA THR A 48 6.98 -0.25 -7.61
C THR A 48 6.72 -1.47 -8.48
N ARG A 49 5.86 -1.31 -9.50
CA ARG A 49 5.88 -2.22 -10.65
C ARG A 49 6.79 -1.62 -11.72
N PRO A 50 8.07 -2.01 -11.81
CA PRO A 50 8.94 -1.50 -12.85
C PRO A 50 8.37 -1.91 -14.21
N VAL A 51 8.05 -0.92 -15.04
CA VAL A 51 7.73 -1.16 -16.45
C VAL A 51 8.94 -0.70 -17.23
N PHE A 52 9.69 -1.66 -17.80
CA PHE A 52 10.79 -1.34 -18.69
C PHE A 52 10.26 -0.53 -19.88
N ARG A 53 10.81 0.67 -20.08
CA ARG A 53 10.47 1.56 -21.19
C ARG A 53 11.72 2.28 -21.65
N GLU A 54 12.21 1.94 -22.82
CA GLU A 54 13.31 2.65 -23.46
C GLU A 54 12.96 4.14 -23.61
N GLY A 55 13.86 5.02 -23.16
CA GLY A 55 13.69 6.47 -23.25
C GLY A 55 12.62 7.11 -22.36
N ARG A 56 11.99 6.38 -21.41
CA ARG A 56 10.97 6.94 -20.49
C ARG A 56 11.27 6.63 -19.03
N LYS A 57 10.95 7.59 -18.15
CA LYS A 57 11.01 7.39 -16.69
C LYS A 57 9.99 6.34 -16.25
N THR A 58 10.42 5.42 -15.39
CA THR A 58 9.53 4.51 -14.65
C THR A 58 8.52 5.34 -13.86
N ARG A 59 7.22 5.06 -14.02
CA ARG A 59 6.18 5.70 -13.22
C ARG A 59 6.02 4.93 -11.92
N THR A 60 6.32 5.60 -10.81
CA THR A 60 6.03 5.08 -9.47
C THR A 60 4.71 5.67 -9.01
N TRP A 61 3.81 4.85 -8.48
CA TRP A 61 2.52 5.30 -7.98
C TRP A 61 2.61 5.39 -6.46
N LEU A 62 2.04 6.44 -5.87
CA LEU A 62 1.99 6.64 -4.43
C LEU A 62 0.53 6.63 -4.00
N LEU A 63 0.17 5.71 -3.11
CA LEU A 63 -1.15 5.68 -2.47
C LEU A 63 -1.14 6.55 -1.22
N ASN A 64 -2.18 7.36 -1.10
CA ASN A 64 -2.46 8.20 0.07
C ASN A 64 -3.29 7.43 1.12
N PRO A 65 -3.38 7.92 2.36
CA PRO A 65 -4.07 7.23 3.45
C PRO A 65 -5.49 6.78 3.12
N ASP A 66 -6.28 7.63 2.46
CA ASP A 66 -7.66 7.35 2.07
C ASP A 66 -7.77 6.25 1.00
N GLU A 67 -6.76 6.13 0.14
CA GLU A 67 -6.65 5.06 -0.85
C GLU A 67 -6.25 3.74 -0.17
N ILE A 68 -5.37 3.79 0.84
CA ILE A 68 -4.95 2.64 1.62
C ILE A 68 -6.10 2.12 2.50
N GLU A 69 -6.93 3.02 3.06
CA GLU A 69 -8.12 2.66 3.84
C GLU A 69 -9.11 1.82 3.02
N LYS A 70 -9.38 2.22 1.77
CA LYS A 70 -10.23 1.42 0.85
C LYS A 70 -9.67 0.02 0.60
N LEU A 71 -8.34 -0.13 0.56
CA LEU A 71 -7.71 -1.45 0.45
C LEU A 71 -7.85 -2.26 1.76
N ALA A 72 -7.76 -1.60 2.91
CA ALA A 72 -7.97 -2.26 4.20
C ALA A 72 -9.42 -2.75 4.35
N GLU A 73 -10.41 -1.96 3.91
CA GLU A 73 -11.82 -2.34 3.83
C GLU A 73 -12.03 -3.55 2.91
N ARG A 74 -11.42 -3.53 1.72
CA ARG A 74 -11.46 -4.66 0.78
C ARG A 74 -10.90 -5.94 1.42
N LEU A 75 -9.75 -5.84 2.09
CA LEU A 75 -9.11 -6.96 2.77
C LEU A 75 -10.00 -7.55 3.89
N ASP A 76 -10.64 -6.71 4.69
CA ASP A 76 -11.56 -7.15 5.74
C ASP A 76 -12.80 -7.85 5.16
N ALA A 77 -13.37 -7.31 4.07
CA ALA A 77 -14.49 -7.92 3.37
C ALA A 77 -14.14 -9.32 2.80
N GLU A 78 -12.96 -9.46 2.18
CA GLU A 78 -12.48 -10.75 1.65
C GLU A 78 -12.25 -11.77 2.76
N LYS A 79 -11.67 -11.36 3.90
CA LYS A 79 -11.46 -12.24 5.07
C LYS A 79 -12.77 -12.75 5.67
N LYS A 80 -13.78 -11.88 5.76
CA LYS A 80 -15.13 -12.25 6.25
C LYS A 80 -15.84 -13.23 5.30
N ALA A 81 -15.66 -13.07 3.99
CA ALA A 81 -16.25 -13.98 3.01
C ALA A 81 -15.58 -15.36 2.98
N ALA A 82 -14.34 -15.48 3.47
CA ALA A 82 -13.60 -16.73 3.54
C ALA A 82 -13.84 -17.54 4.84
N GLN A 83 -14.61 -16.99 5.79
CA GLN A 83 -15.06 -17.67 7.02
C GLN A 83 -16.45 -18.27 6.84
#